data_AF-A0A7C6V3J6-F1
#
_entry.id   AF-A0A7C6V3J6-F1
#
_cell.length_a   1.000
_cell.length_b   1.000
_cell.length_c   1.000
_cell.angle_alpha   90.00
_cell.angle_beta   90.00
_cell.angle_gamma   90.00
#
_symmetry.space_group_name_H-M   'P 1'
#
loop_
_entity.id
_entity.type
_entity.pdbx_description
1 polymer ?
#
loop_
_entity_poly.entity_id
_entity_poly.type
_entity_poly.pdbx_seq_one_letter_code
_entity_poly.pdbx_strand_id
1 'polypeptide(L)'
;MSYLESIRKFESEKKISSDVKTSEQWNPDQAEALFVQAVERTKSTYVSGSLPWAEKHCPELVEAIGQAEQAFQGAFVARDMARCRAAVQEYVQAFQAVVRAYQGQRELTTDEVIRAFKCDRVWQLGGGGK
;
A
#
# COMPACT_ATOMS: atom_id res chain seq x y z
N MET A 1 18.37 -10.46 -51.25
CA MET A 1 18.37 -10.48 -49.78
C MET A 1 17.10 -11.18 -49.33
N SER A 2 17.25 -12.31 -48.63
CA SER A 2 16.12 -13.19 -48.28
C SER A 2 15.42 -12.69 -47.02
N TYR A 3 14.08 -12.76 -46.99
CA TYR A 3 13.24 -12.41 -45.83
C TYR A 3 13.71 -13.06 -44.52
N LEU A 4 14.39 -14.21 -44.62
CA LEU A 4 14.95 -14.96 -43.51
C LEU A 4 16.21 -14.32 -42.89
N GLU A 5 16.97 -13.54 -43.66
CA GLU A 5 18.11 -12.78 -43.13
C GLU A 5 17.65 -11.55 -42.33
N SER A 6 16.52 -10.95 -42.71
CA SER A 6 15.91 -9.83 -41.99
C SER A 6 15.37 -10.25 -40.63
N ILE A 7 14.81 -11.46 -40.50
CA ILE A 7 14.30 -12.00 -39.22
C ILE A 7 15.47 -12.27 -38.26
N ARG A 8 16.56 -12.88 -38.74
CA ARG A 8 17.75 -13.14 -37.91
C ARG A 8 18.39 -11.86 -37.36
N LYS A 9 18.38 -10.78 -38.15
CA LYS A 9 18.92 -9.48 -37.70
C LYS A 9 18.03 -8.87 -36.62
N PHE A 10 16.71 -8.93 -36.77
CA PHE A 10 15.73 -8.47 -35.77
C PHE A 10 15.77 -9.28 -34.46
N GLU A 11 15.99 -10.59 -34.53
CA GLU A 11 16.10 -11.44 -33.33
C GLU A 11 17.43 -11.24 -32.58
N SER A 12 18.50 -10.82 -33.28
CA SER A 12 19.75 -10.43 -32.62
C SER A 12 19.65 -9.08 -31.90
N GLU A 13 18.79 -8.17 -32.37
CA GLU A 13 18.54 -6.86 -31.73
C GLU A 13 17.54 -6.96 -30.56
N LYS A 14 16.68 -7.98 -30.54
CA LYS A 14 15.79 -8.27 -29.38
C LYS A 14 16.46 -9.02 -28.23
N LYS A 15 17.73 -9.38 -28.35
CA LYS A 15 18.51 -10.10 -27.31
C LYS A 15 19.47 -9.20 -26.54
N ILE A 16 19.21 -7.89 -26.51
CA ILE A 16 19.82 -6.92 -25.59
C ILE A 16 18.71 -6.30 -24.73
N SER A 17 17.95 -7.13 -24.04
CA SER A 17 16.96 -6.67 -23.07
C SER A 17 16.82 -7.71 -21.96
N SER A 18 17.92 -7.99 -21.27
CA SER A 18 17.87 -8.82 -20.05
C SER A 18 18.96 -8.52 -19.02
N ASP A 19 19.79 -7.48 -19.20
CA ASP A 19 20.88 -7.19 -18.25
C ASP A 19 21.18 -5.70 -18.07
N VAL A 20 20.17 -4.84 -18.17
CA VAL A 20 20.22 -3.59 -17.41
C VAL A 20 19.62 -3.92 -16.05
N LYS A 21 20.45 -4.56 -15.20
CA LYS A 21 20.41 -4.25 -13.78
C LYS A 21 20.63 -2.75 -13.72
N THR A 22 19.55 -1.98 -13.77
CA THR A 22 19.55 -0.60 -13.33
C THR A 22 20.01 -0.72 -11.89
N SER A 23 21.31 -0.58 -11.66
CA SER A 23 21.82 -0.35 -10.33
C SER A 23 21.06 0.89 -9.90
N GLU A 24 20.01 0.71 -9.11
CA GLU A 24 19.23 1.83 -8.59
C GLU A 24 20.24 2.64 -7.79
N GLN A 25 20.74 3.69 -8.44
CA GLN A 25 21.82 4.47 -7.92
C GLN A 25 21.31 5.02 -6.59
N TRP A 26 22.05 4.74 -5.53
CA TRP A 26 21.69 5.21 -4.21
C TRP A 26 21.43 6.71 -4.25
N ASN A 27 20.22 7.10 -3.86
CA ASN A 27 19.79 8.49 -3.80
C ASN A 27 19.07 8.72 -2.47
N PRO A 28 19.70 9.40 -1.50
CA PRO A 28 19.12 9.62 -0.18
C PRO A 28 17.85 10.48 -0.25
N ASP A 29 17.80 11.50 -1.11
CA ASP A 29 16.62 12.36 -1.27
C ASP A 29 15.43 11.56 -1.82
N GLN A 30 15.70 10.62 -2.72
CA GLN A 30 14.68 9.73 -3.25
C GLN A 30 14.18 8.74 -2.18
N ALA A 31 15.08 8.19 -1.36
CA ALA A 31 14.70 7.30 -0.27
C ALA A 31 13.82 8.03 0.77
N GLU A 32 14.21 9.24 1.17
CA GLU A 32 13.42 10.07 2.09
C GLU A 32 12.07 10.44 1.49
N ALA A 33 12.03 10.89 0.23
CA ALA A 33 10.80 11.21 -0.46
C ALA A 33 9.82 10.01 -0.53
N LEU A 34 10.32 8.78 -0.70
CA LEU A 34 9.50 7.57 -0.67
C LEU A 34 8.85 7.37 0.70
N PHE A 35 9.62 7.54 1.78
CA PHE A 35 9.09 7.38 3.14
C PHE A 35 8.10 8.49 3.51
N VAL A 36 8.41 9.74 3.15
CA VAL A 36 7.47 10.87 3.34
C VAL A 36 6.16 10.62 2.60
N GLN A 37 6.21 10.18 1.34
CA GLN A 37 5.00 9.83 0.60
C GLN A 37 4.22 8.67 1.25
N ALA A 38 4.91 7.70 1.83
CA ALA A 38 4.28 6.60 2.56
C ALA A 38 3.54 7.10 3.81
N VAL A 39 4.19 7.96 4.60
CA VAL A 39 3.58 8.60 5.78
C VAL A 39 2.36 9.44 5.40
N GLU A 40 2.44 10.23 4.32
CA GLU A 40 1.28 11.01 3.85
C GLU A 40 0.12 10.10 3.39
N ARG A 41 0.43 8.99 2.70
CA ARG A 41 -0.57 7.98 2.36
C ARG A 41 -1.22 7.37 3.59
N THR A 42 -0.44 6.99 4.61
CA THR A 42 -1.01 6.39 5.82
C THR A 42 -1.84 7.37 6.62
N LYS A 43 -1.46 8.66 6.68
CA LYS A 43 -2.28 9.74 7.25
C LYS A 43 -3.64 9.87 6.56
N SER A 44 -3.68 9.80 5.22
CA SER A 44 -4.94 9.89 4.47
C SER A 44 -5.91 8.75 4.78
N THR A 45 -5.38 7.58 5.15
CA THR A 45 -6.15 6.39 5.53
C THR A 45 -6.35 6.24 7.05
N TYR A 46 -5.73 7.11 7.84
CA TYR A 46 -5.71 7.00 9.29
C TYR A 46 -7.10 7.25 9.87
N VAL A 47 -7.58 6.31 10.67
CA VAL A 47 -8.82 6.45 11.44
C VAL A 47 -8.42 6.75 12.88
N SER A 48 -8.91 7.87 13.42
CA SER A 48 -8.62 8.25 14.81
C SER A 48 -9.00 7.13 15.78
N GLY A 49 -8.08 6.78 16.68
CA GLY A 49 -8.25 5.69 17.65
C GLY A 49 -7.82 4.31 17.14
N SER A 50 -7.55 4.12 15.84
CA SER A 50 -7.14 2.82 15.29
C SER A 50 -5.80 2.32 15.86
N LEU A 51 -4.80 3.20 16.02
CA LEU A 51 -3.51 2.85 16.61
C LEU A 51 -3.63 2.52 18.11
N PRO A 52 -4.19 3.39 18.98
CA PRO A 52 -4.38 3.05 20.40
C PRO A 52 -5.24 1.81 20.65
N TRP A 53 -6.17 1.50 19.74
CA TRP A 53 -6.92 0.25 19.77
C TRP A 53 -6.04 -0.94 19.38
N ALA A 54 -5.29 -0.84 18.29
CA ALA A 54 -4.39 -1.91 17.84
C ALA A 54 -3.30 -2.21 18.88
N GLU A 55 -2.75 -1.21 19.56
CA GLU A 55 -1.80 -1.41 20.67
C GLU A 55 -2.33 -2.33 21.77
N LYS A 56 -3.65 -2.31 22.01
CA LYS A 56 -4.30 -3.11 23.06
C LYS A 56 -4.80 -4.45 22.58
N HIS A 57 -5.26 -4.52 21.32
CA HIS A 57 -6.02 -5.68 20.81
C HIS A 57 -5.26 -6.48 19.75
N CYS A 58 -4.37 -5.85 19.00
CA CYS A 58 -3.56 -6.45 17.93
C CYS A 58 -2.13 -5.89 17.96
N PRO A 59 -1.38 -6.06 19.07
CA PRO A 59 -0.04 -5.48 19.22
C PRO A 59 0.92 -5.91 18.11
N GLU A 60 0.75 -7.11 17.56
CA GLU A 60 1.53 -7.63 16.43
C GLU A 60 1.46 -6.75 15.18
N LEU A 61 0.33 -6.06 14.95
CA LEU A 61 0.18 -5.14 13.82
C LEU A 61 0.92 -3.82 14.07
N VAL A 62 0.99 -3.38 15.32
CA VAL A 62 1.78 -2.20 15.72
C VAL A 62 3.27 -2.51 15.67
N GLU A 63 3.67 -3.70 16.11
CA GLU A 63 5.03 -4.20 15.96
C GLU A 63 5.45 -4.29 14.49
N ALA A 64 4.57 -4.74 13.60
CA ALA A 64 4.85 -4.78 12.16
C ALA A 64 5.13 -3.39 11.57
N ILE A 65 4.44 -2.35 12.05
CA ILE A 65 4.75 -0.95 11.67
C ILE A 65 6.17 -0.60 12.11
N GLY A 66 6.50 -0.84 13.38
CA GLY A 66 7.84 -0.53 13.92
C GLY A 66 8.96 -1.32 13.23
N GLN A 67 8.71 -2.59 12.90
CA GLN A 67 9.67 -3.42 12.15
C GLN A 67 9.91 -2.88 10.74
N ALA A 68 8.86 -2.41 10.05
CA ALA A 68 9.00 -1.81 8.73
C ALA A 68 9.79 -0.47 8.78
N GLU A 69 9.59 0.34 9.82
CA GLU A 69 10.39 1.56 10.04
C GLU A 69 11.87 1.23 10.27
N GLN A 70 12.17 0.24 11.12
CA GLN A 70 13.53 -0.23 11.36
C GLN A 70 14.17 -0.83 10.11
N ALA A 71 13.40 -1.59 9.32
CA ALA A 71 13.85 -2.14 8.04
C ALA A 71 14.20 -1.03 7.05
N PHE A 72 13.40 0.04 7.00
CA PHE A 72 13.70 1.21 6.18
C PHE A 72 14.98 1.91 6.64
N GLN A 73 15.14 2.14 7.95
CA GLN A 73 16.35 2.75 8.50
C GLN A 73 17.60 1.92 8.19
N GLY A 74 17.52 0.59 8.36
CA GLY A 74 18.60 -0.33 8.03
C GLY A 74 18.94 -0.31 6.53
N ALA A 75 17.93 -0.30 5.67
CA ALA A 75 18.11 -0.19 4.22
C ALA A 75 18.73 1.16 3.80
N PHE A 76 18.32 2.25 4.45
CA PHE A 76 18.83 3.59 4.20
C PHE A 76 20.32 3.68 4.55
N VAL A 77 20.71 3.16 5.72
CA VAL A 77 22.12 3.10 6.14
C VAL A 77 22.94 2.19 5.21
N ALA A 78 22.38 1.06 4.78
CA ALA A 78 23.00 0.13 3.84
C ALA A 78 23.06 0.66 2.40
N ARG A 79 22.46 1.83 2.13
CA ARG A 79 22.37 2.45 0.80
C ARG A 79 21.67 1.56 -0.24
N ASP A 80 20.68 0.80 0.20
CA ASP A 80 19.94 -0.16 -0.63
C ASP A 80 18.55 0.37 -0.95
N MET A 81 18.40 0.98 -2.13
CA MET A 81 17.14 1.56 -2.60
C MET A 81 16.03 0.52 -2.77
N ALA A 82 16.37 -0.71 -3.17
CA ALA A 82 15.39 -1.77 -3.36
C ALA A 82 14.78 -2.16 -2.01
N ARG A 83 15.63 -2.29 -0.97
CA ARG A 83 15.16 -2.55 0.39
C ARG A 83 14.41 -1.36 1.00
N CYS A 84 14.81 -0.12 0.71
CA CYS A 84 14.04 1.06 1.13
C CYS A 84 12.60 1.01 0.57
N ARG A 85 12.44 0.63 -0.70
CA ARG A 85 11.11 0.48 -1.31
C ARG A 85 10.30 -0.66 -0.70
N ALA A 86 10.94 -1.81 -0.44
CA ALA A 86 10.28 -2.95 0.19
C ALA A 86 9.78 -2.57 1.59
N ALA A 87 10.64 -1.98 2.42
CA ALA A 87 10.27 -1.53 3.76
C ALA A 87 9.15 -0.46 3.75
N VAL A 88 9.17 0.47 2.80
CA VAL A 88 8.08 1.44 2.60
C VAL A 88 6.76 0.75 2.25
N GLN A 89 6.78 -0.28 1.41
CA GLN A 89 5.56 -1.04 1.08
C GLN A 89 5.03 -1.79 2.30
N GLU A 90 5.92 -2.44 3.06
CA GLU A 90 5.58 -3.14 4.30
C GLU A 90 4.96 -2.18 5.32
N TYR A 91 5.53 -0.97 5.47
CA TYR A 91 5.00 0.07 6.35
C TYR A 91 3.56 0.46 5.99
N VAL A 92 3.29 0.72 4.71
CA VAL A 92 1.94 1.06 4.23
C VAL A 92 0.97 -0.11 4.44
N GLN A 93 1.40 -1.35 4.18
CA GLN A 93 0.56 -2.53 4.37
C GLN A 93 0.23 -2.76 5.85
N ALA A 94 1.20 -2.60 6.75
CA ALA A 94 0.99 -2.74 8.20
C ALA A 94 -0.03 -1.71 8.71
N PHE A 95 0.08 -0.44 8.27
CA PHE A 95 -0.90 0.59 8.59
C PHE A 95 -2.30 0.26 8.04
N GLN A 96 -2.40 -0.22 6.81
CA GLN A 96 -3.68 -0.63 6.24
C GLN A 96 -4.29 -1.82 6.98
N ALA A 97 -3.46 -2.75 7.48
CA ALA A 97 -3.92 -3.87 8.28
C ALA A 97 -4.51 -3.40 9.62
N VAL A 98 -3.86 -2.45 10.31
CA VAL A 98 -4.40 -1.80 11.52
C VAL A 98 -5.76 -1.15 11.25
N VAL A 99 -5.85 -0.35 10.18
CA VAL A 99 -7.12 0.33 9.83
C VAL A 99 -8.22 -0.67 9.50
N ARG A 100 -7.93 -1.73 8.75
CA ARG A 100 -8.91 -2.77 8.42
C ARG A 100 -9.36 -3.55 9.65
N ALA A 101 -8.44 -3.91 10.54
CA ALA A 101 -8.77 -4.59 11.79
C ALA A 101 -9.68 -3.73 12.66
N TYR A 102 -9.36 -2.45 12.80
CA TYR A 102 -10.19 -1.49 13.56
C TYR A 102 -11.58 -1.31 12.94
N GLN A 103 -11.68 -1.18 11.61
CA GLN A 103 -12.95 -1.05 10.92
C GLN A 103 -13.82 -2.32 11.01
N GLY A 104 -13.21 -3.51 10.97
CA GLY A 104 -13.93 -4.77 11.13
C GLY A 104 -14.50 -5.00 12.53
N GLN A 105 -13.99 -4.28 13.52
CA GLN A 105 -14.44 -4.34 14.92
C GLN A 105 -15.49 -3.28 15.25
N ARG A 106 -15.60 -2.23 14.43
CA ARG A 106 -16.63 -1.22 14.59
C ARG A 106 -17.95 -1.78 14.06
N GLU A 107 -19.00 -1.77 14.88
CA GLU A 107 -20.36 -1.94 14.38
C GLU A 107 -20.59 -0.88 13.29
N LEU A 108 -20.83 -1.35 12.06
CA LEU A 108 -21.18 -0.46 10.97
C LEU A 108 -22.48 0.24 11.33
N THR A 109 -22.52 1.56 11.21
CA THR A 109 -23.78 2.28 11.39
C THR A 109 -24.74 1.88 10.26
N THR A 110 -26.05 1.96 10.52
CA THR A 110 -27.09 1.61 9.54
C THR A 110 -26.88 2.31 8.19
N ASP A 111 -26.49 3.59 8.20
CA ASP A 111 -26.21 4.36 6.97
C ASP A 111 -24.96 3.85 6.21
N GLU A 112 -23.94 3.33 6.91
CA GLU A 112 -22.74 2.76 6.29
C GLU A 112 -23.01 1.38 5.68
N VAL A 113 -23.85 0.56 6.34
CA VAL A 113 -24.33 -0.71 5.76
C VAL A 113 -25.14 -0.43 4.49
N ILE A 114 -26.10 0.50 4.55
CA ILE A 114 -26.95 0.90 3.41
C ILE A 114 -26.09 1.36 2.23
N ARG A 115 -25.05 2.17 2.48
CA ARG A 115 -24.12 2.64 1.45
C ARG A 115 -23.22 1.54 0.90
N ALA A 116 -22.73 0.63 1.74
CA ALA A 116 -21.87 -0.49 1.34
C ALA A 116 -22.61 -1.52 0.47
N PHE A 117 -23.88 -1.79 0.79
CA PHE A 117 -24.71 -2.74 0.04
C PHE A 117 -25.49 -2.10 -1.11
N LYS A 118 -25.34 -0.78 -1.35
CA LYS A 118 -26.18 0.00 -2.27
C LYS A 118 -27.67 -0.27 -2.07
N CYS A 119 -28.08 -0.50 -0.82
CA CYS A 119 -29.48 -0.64 -0.50
C CYS A 119 -30.09 0.75 -0.64
N ASP A 120 -31.00 0.95 -1.59
CA ASP A 120 -31.82 2.16 -1.55
C ASP A 120 -32.55 2.19 -0.20
N ARG A 121 -32.49 3.33 0.49
CA ARG A 121 -33.26 3.60 1.71
C ARG A 121 -34.75 3.58 1.36
N VAL A 122 -35.34 2.41 1.18
CA VAL A 122 -36.80 2.27 1.07
C VAL A 122 -37.35 2.27 2.49
N TRP A 123 -37.31 3.43 3.13
CA TRP A 123 -38.20 3.73 4.25
C TRP A 123 -39.56 4.11 3.65
N GLN A 124 -40.37 3.12 3.29
CA GLN A 124 -41.81 3.33 3.23
C GLN A 124 -42.37 3.20 4.65
N LEU A 125 -42.14 4.22 5.48
CA LEU A 125 -42.97 4.43 6.67
C LEU A 125 -43.53 5.84 6.62
N GLY A 126 -44.83 5.90 6.31
CA GLY A 126 -45.71 7.03 6.63
C GLY A 126 -46.43 7.64 5.44
N GLY A 127 -47.76 7.57 5.44
CA GLY A 127 -48.59 8.47 4.63
C GLY A 127 -50.01 7.99 4.41
N GLY A 128 -50.90 8.27 5.37
CA GLY A 128 -52.29 7.84 5.40
C GLY A 128 -53.12 8.09 4.13
N GLY A 129 -54.12 7.25 3.93
CA GLY A 129 -55.02 7.30 2.78
C GLY A 129 -56.34 6.58 3.00
N LYS A 130 -57.10 7.05 4.00
CA LYS A 130 -58.52 6.75 4.33
C LYS A 130 -58.88 5.38 4.87
#